data_AF-I1YK97-F1
#
_entry.id   AF-I1YK97-F1
#
_cell.length_a   1.000
_cell.length_b   1.000
_cell.length_c   1.000
_cell.angle_alpha   90.00
_cell.angle_beta   90.00
_cell.angle_gamma   90.00
#
_symmetry.space_group_name_H-M   'P 1'
#
loop_
_entity.id
_entity.type
_entity.pdbx_description
1 polymer ?
#
loop_
_entity_poly.entity_id
_entity_poly.type
_entity_poly.pdbx_seq_one_letter_code
_entity_poly.pdbx_strand_id
1 'polypeptide(L)'
;MFKRFCLLIVSICVSLTLPAQADTPKEPMWPILKEIHFEGRDIREDANDLISLDAPKRAEDAAIVPITIKLLKPQTETTYIKNIHLIIDNNPDPYSANFHLNPEMTDVEISTRVRVDQYTDMRVIAEMNDNSLHMVSRFVKASGGCSAPAGKDAAAAQARLGQMQIRMRQPQLNEPVHAQVIVSHPNYSGLQFDQKNRRYINAHYVDHIDIQFNGKSLIQIDAGISISEDPSVRFVFTPREEGTLKAFVRDSKDMTFNSEKTI
;
A
#
# COMPACT_ATOMS: atom_id res chain seq x y z
N MET A 1 -22.79 -58.62 -68.96
CA MET A 1 -21.56 -57.98 -68.41
C MET A 1 -21.87 -56.53 -68.08
N PHE A 2 -21.17 -55.97 -67.09
CA PHE A 2 -21.31 -54.63 -66.48
C PHE A 2 -22.24 -54.50 -65.26
N LYS A 3 -21.69 -54.80 -64.07
CA LYS A 3 -22.12 -54.22 -62.79
C LYS A 3 -21.37 -52.90 -62.59
N ARG A 4 -22.10 -51.78 -62.47
CA ARG A 4 -21.55 -50.47 -62.08
C ARG A 4 -21.46 -50.41 -60.55
N PHE A 5 -20.26 -50.35 -60.01
CA PHE A 5 -20.00 -50.11 -58.59
C PHE A 5 -19.83 -48.60 -58.40
N CYS A 6 -20.75 -47.96 -57.70
CA CYS A 6 -20.67 -46.54 -57.36
C CYS A 6 -20.07 -46.47 -55.95
N LEU A 7 -18.78 -46.12 -55.84
CA LEU A 7 -18.09 -45.96 -54.57
C LEU A 7 -18.29 -44.51 -54.09
N LEU A 8 -19.14 -44.31 -53.09
CA LEU A 8 -19.34 -43.02 -52.42
C LEU A 8 -18.17 -42.83 -51.43
N ILE A 9 -17.27 -41.88 -51.68
CA ILE A 9 -16.24 -41.48 -50.71
C ILE A 9 -16.87 -40.42 -49.80
N VAL A 10 -17.24 -40.82 -48.58
CA VAL A 10 -17.63 -39.90 -47.52
C VAL A 10 -16.36 -39.39 -46.85
N SER A 11 -15.99 -38.13 -47.12
CA SER A 11 -14.89 -37.46 -46.44
C SER A 11 -15.40 -36.91 -45.10
N ILE A 12 -15.00 -37.53 -43.99
CA ILE A 12 -15.29 -37.04 -42.64
C ILE A 12 -14.19 -36.03 -42.28
N CYS A 13 -14.50 -34.73 -42.39
CA CYS A 13 -13.68 -33.66 -41.83
C CYS A 13 -13.90 -33.59 -40.31
N VAL A 14 -13.04 -34.25 -39.54
CA VAL A 14 -12.96 -34.05 -38.09
C VAL A 14 -12.35 -32.68 -37.83
N SER A 15 -13.20 -31.73 -37.42
CA SER A 15 -12.77 -30.39 -37.02
C SER A 15 -12.29 -30.45 -35.57
N LEU A 16 -10.97 -30.55 -35.36
CA LEU A 16 -10.34 -30.39 -34.05
C LEU A 16 -10.44 -28.92 -33.65
N THR A 17 -11.50 -28.54 -32.93
CA THR A 17 -11.57 -27.25 -32.24
C THR A 17 -10.73 -27.33 -30.98
N LEU A 18 -9.46 -26.92 -31.06
CA LEU A 18 -8.67 -26.62 -29.87
C LEU A 18 -9.23 -25.34 -29.23
N PRO A 19 -9.60 -25.34 -27.94
CA PRO A 19 -9.89 -24.09 -27.25
C PRO A 19 -8.59 -23.28 -27.17
N ALA A 20 -8.53 -22.18 -27.91
CA ALA A 20 -7.48 -21.19 -27.76
C ALA A 20 -7.67 -20.49 -26.41
N GLN A 21 -6.98 -20.95 -25.36
CA GLN A 21 -6.72 -20.12 -24.19
C GLN A 21 -5.67 -19.09 -24.59
N ALA A 22 -6.12 -17.93 -25.04
CA ALA A 22 -5.26 -16.76 -25.14
C ALA A 22 -5.07 -16.18 -23.73
N ASP A 23 -4.25 -16.84 -22.90
CA ASP A 23 -3.59 -16.14 -21.79
C ASP A 23 -2.48 -15.31 -22.45
N THR A 24 -2.78 -14.04 -22.77
CA THR A 24 -1.71 -13.11 -23.11
C THR A 24 -0.80 -13.03 -21.88
N PRO A 25 0.50 -13.38 -22.00
CA PRO A 25 1.41 -13.20 -20.87
C PRO A 25 1.34 -11.72 -20.49
N LYS A 26 0.83 -11.42 -19.29
CA LYS A 26 0.92 -10.05 -18.77
C LYS A 26 2.39 -9.75 -18.63
N GLU A 27 2.88 -8.75 -19.36
CA GLU A 27 4.23 -8.25 -19.14
C GLU A 27 4.40 -7.88 -17.67
N PRO A 28 5.57 -8.15 -17.06
CA PRO A 28 5.82 -7.75 -15.69
C PRO A 28 5.71 -6.22 -15.58
N MET A 29 4.96 -5.72 -14.61
CA MET A 29 4.73 -4.28 -14.43
C MET A 29 5.98 -3.55 -13.95
N TRP A 30 6.86 -4.22 -13.20
CA TRP A 30 7.98 -3.56 -12.51
C TRP A 30 8.94 -2.76 -13.42
N PRO A 31 9.41 -3.26 -14.58
CA PRO A 31 10.25 -2.46 -15.47
C PRO A 31 9.61 -1.13 -15.89
N ILE A 32 8.30 -1.12 -16.14
CA ILE A 32 7.55 0.08 -16.51
C ILE A 32 7.47 1.03 -15.30
N LEU A 33 7.12 0.51 -14.12
CA LEU A 33 7.02 1.31 -12.90
C LEU A 33 8.38 1.88 -12.46
N LYS A 34 9.45 1.12 -12.64
CA LYS A 34 10.82 1.57 -12.38
C LYS A 34 11.18 2.76 -13.27
N GLU A 35 10.82 2.70 -14.55
CA GLU A 35 11.05 3.81 -15.48
C GLU A 35 10.23 5.06 -15.06
N ILE A 36 8.93 4.90 -14.82
CA ILE A 36 8.02 6.01 -14.51
C ILE A 36 8.40 6.73 -13.20
N HIS A 37 8.74 5.98 -12.15
CA HIS A 37 8.89 6.53 -10.80
C HIS A 37 10.34 6.75 -10.38
N PHE A 38 11.29 6.08 -11.04
CA PHE A 38 12.71 6.14 -10.69
C PHE A 38 13.62 6.39 -11.89
N GLU A 39 13.07 6.72 -13.06
CA GLU A 39 13.84 7.10 -14.27
C GLU A 39 14.93 6.07 -14.63
N GLY A 40 14.63 4.79 -14.42
CA GLY A 40 15.54 3.69 -14.71
C GLY A 40 16.78 3.61 -13.82
N ARG A 41 16.88 4.44 -12.77
CA ARG A 41 18.03 4.49 -11.84
C ARG A 41 18.39 3.11 -11.27
N ASP A 42 19.67 2.94 -10.93
CA ASP A 42 20.12 1.71 -10.27
C ASP A 42 19.46 1.57 -8.90
N ILE A 43 18.92 0.38 -8.66
CA ILE A 43 18.28 -0.01 -7.40
C ILE A 43 18.96 -1.30 -6.96
N ARG A 44 19.53 -1.30 -5.76
CA ARG A 44 20.05 -2.51 -5.13
C ARG A 44 18.87 -3.39 -4.74
N GLU A 45 18.63 -4.45 -5.50
CA GLU A 45 17.61 -5.45 -5.18
C GLU A 45 18.05 -6.34 -3.99
N ASP A 46 17.09 -7.05 -3.39
CA ASP A 46 17.30 -7.95 -2.25
C ASP A 46 18.08 -7.33 -1.08
N ALA A 47 17.77 -6.07 -0.74
CA ALA A 47 18.40 -5.31 0.34
C ALA A 47 17.96 -5.77 1.76
N ASN A 48 17.84 -7.08 1.97
CA ASN A 48 17.34 -7.75 3.17
C ASN A 48 18.30 -7.63 4.38
N ASP A 49 19.44 -6.97 4.23
CA ASP A 49 20.36 -6.57 5.30
C ASP A 49 20.12 -5.13 5.80
N LEU A 50 19.31 -4.35 5.07
CA LEU A 50 19.00 -2.95 5.34
C LEU A 50 17.55 -2.78 5.80
N ILE A 51 16.61 -3.28 5.01
CA ILE A 51 15.17 -3.09 5.20
C ILE A 51 14.43 -4.42 5.02
N SER A 52 13.27 -4.54 5.65
CA SER A 52 12.41 -5.71 5.59
C SER A 52 10.97 -5.28 5.32
N LEU A 53 10.26 -6.11 4.55
CA LEU A 53 8.83 -5.99 4.29
C LEU A 53 8.11 -7.26 4.76
N ASP A 54 7.30 -7.13 5.80
CA ASP A 54 6.34 -8.15 6.20
C ASP A 54 4.96 -7.88 5.58
N ALA A 55 4.34 -8.91 5.01
CA ALA A 55 2.99 -8.93 4.45
C ALA A 55 2.51 -10.39 4.33
N PRO A 56 1.26 -10.78 4.56
CA PRO A 56 0.89 -12.20 4.49
C PRO A 56 1.15 -12.82 3.11
N LYS A 57 1.56 -14.11 3.05
CA LYS A 57 1.75 -14.82 1.77
C LYS A 57 0.45 -14.90 0.95
N ARG A 58 -0.68 -15.00 1.66
CA ARG A 58 -2.04 -14.92 1.13
C ARG A 58 -2.85 -14.05 2.09
N ALA A 59 -3.49 -13.01 1.58
CA ALA A 59 -4.37 -12.20 2.40
C ALA A 59 -5.68 -12.94 2.67
N GLU A 60 -6.12 -12.93 3.94
CA GLU A 60 -7.46 -13.37 4.32
C GLU A 60 -8.53 -12.40 3.80
N ASP A 61 -8.23 -11.10 3.87
CA ASP A 61 -9.04 -10.03 3.31
C ASP A 61 -8.15 -9.08 2.51
N ALA A 62 -8.42 -8.99 1.21
CA ALA A 62 -7.67 -8.18 0.28
C ALA A 62 -7.88 -6.67 0.47
N ALA A 63 -8.94 -6.25 1.17
CA ALA A 63 -9.22 -4.84 1.45
C ALA A 63 -8.39 -4.28 2.62
N ILE A 64 -7.81 -5.14 3.45
CA ILE A 64 -7.11 -4.77 4.70
C ILE A 64 -5.85 -5.61 4.93
N VAL A 65 -5.00 -5.74 3.92
CA VAL A 65 -3.74 -6.49 4.00
C VAL A 65 -2.77 -5.77 4.94
N PRO A 66 -2.39 -6.36 6.08
CA PRO A 66 -1.44 -5.73 6.98
C PRO A 66 -0.03 -5.83 6.40
N ILE A 67 0.71 -4.72 6.47
CA ILE A 67 2.13 -4.68 6.14
C ILE A 67 2.94 -4.04 7.27
N THR A 68 4.19 -4.47 7.39
CA THR A 68 5.18 -3.84 8.27
C THR A 68 6.47 -3.62 7.50
N ILE A 69 6.95 -2.39 7.49
CA ILE A 69 8.23 -1.99 6.92
C ILE A 69 9.16 -1.71 8.09
N LYS A 70 10.32 -2.35 8.11
CA LYS A 70 11.27 -2.21 9.22
C LYS A 70 12.70 -2.10 8.75
N LEU A 71 13.43 -1.13 9.28
CA LEU A 71 14.88 -1.04 9.16
C LEU A 71 15.53 -2.07 10.09
N LEU A 72 16.57 -2.72 9.60
CA LEU A 72 17.28 -3.76 10.33
C LEU A 72 18.46 -3.23 11.14
N LYS A 73 18.84 -1.97 10.88
CA LYS A 73 19.89 -1.25 11.60
C LYS A 73 19.39 0.16 11.92
N PRO A 74 19.75 0.73 13.08
CA PRO A 74 19.39 2.11 13.40
C PRO A 74 19.97 3.09 12.38
N GLN A 75 19.23 4.17 12.12
CA GLN A 75 19.74 5.31 11.36
C GLN A 75 20.84 6.02 12.14
N THR A 76 21.74 6.68 11.41
CA THR A 76 22.73 7.59 11.97
C THR A 76 22.58 8.97 11.36
N GLU A 77 23.18 9.99 11.98
CA GLU A 77 23.15 11.36 11.45
C GLU A 77 23.74 11.48 10.04
N THR A 78 24.66 10.58 9.66
CA THR A 78 25.33 10.59 8.36
C THR A 78 24.72 9.61 7.35
N THR A 79 23.95 8.63 7.82
CA THR A 79 23.41 7.56 6.98
C THR A 79 21.99 7.23 7.44
N TYR A 80 21.02 7.70 6.67
CA TYR A 80 19.60 7.59 6.99
C TYR A 80 18.77 7.49 5.71
N ILE A 81 17.55 6.99 5.85
CA ILE A 81 16.56 6.95 4.78
C ILE A 81 15.79 8.28 4.79
N LYS A 82 15.68 8.92 3.63
CA LYS A 82 14.81 10.09 3.43
C LYS A 82 13.39 9.64 3.13
N ASN A 83 13.24 8.69 2.22
CA ASN A 83 11.96 8.24 1.70
C ASN A 83 11.86 6.71 1.71
N ILE A 84 10.67 6.21 2.02
CA ILE A 84 10.29 4.83 1.77
C ILE A 84 9.13 4.86 0.76
N HIS A 85 9.38 4.35 -0.44
CA HIS A 85 8.37 4.22 -1.48
C HIS A 85 7.72 2.84 -1.41
N LEU A 86 6.39 2.78 -1.33
CA LEU A 86 5.61 1.56 -1.39
C LEU A 86 4.96 1.43 -2.77
N ILE A 87 5.27 0.35 -3.48
CA ILE A 87 4.70 0.03 -4.79
C ILE A 87 4.00 -1.32 -4.72
N ILE A 88 2.80 -1.40 -5.29
CA ILE A 88 2.00 -2.62 -5.41
C ILE A 88 1.73 -2.82 -6.90
N ASP A 89 2.58 -3.62 -7.55
CA ASP A 89 2.75 -3.65 -9.01
C ASP A 89 1.44 -3.72 -9.81
N ASN A 90 0.50 -4.57 -9.39
CA ASN A 90 -0.76 -4.82 -10.10
C ASN A 90 -1.98 -4.13 -9.46
N ASN A 91 -1.78 -3.15 -8.59
CA ASN A 91 -2.88 -2.29 -8.16
C ASN A 91 -3.24 -1.28 -9.27
N PRO A 92 -4.51 -0.81 -9.31
CA PRO A 92 -4.94 0.23 -10.27
C PRO A 92 -4.14 1.53 -10.17
N ASP A 93 -3.66 1.84 -8.97
CA ASP A 93 -2.65 2.87 -8.69
C ASP A 93 -1.46 2.19 -7.98
N PRO A 94 -0.41 1.80 -8.71
CA PRO A 94 0.69 1.03 -8.16
C PRO A 94 1.51 1.79 -7.12
N TYR A 95 1.76 3.09 -7.32
CA TYR A 95 2.53 3.91 -6.39
C TYR A 95 1.66 4.26 -5.18
N SER A 96 1.73 3.41 -4.16
CA SER A 96 0.69 3.31 -3.14
C SER A 96 0.90 4.26 -1.97
N ALA A 97 2.16 4.52 -1.59
CA ALA A 97 2.50 5.51 -0.59
C ALA A 97 3.98 5.93 -0.66
N ASN A 98 4.30 7.13 -0.20
CA ASN A 98 5.64 7.58 0.12
C ASN A 98 5.72 8.03 1.57
N PHE A 99 6.64 7.45 2.35
CA PHE A 99 6.90 7.86 3.73
C PHE A 99 8.18 8.68 3.78
N HIS A 100 8.06 9.97 4.07
CA HIS A 100 9.19 10.87 4.33
C HIS A 100 9.57 10.75 5.80
N LEU A 101 10.82 10.40 6.08
CA LEU A 101 11.30 10.11 7.42
C LEU A 101 12.19 11.23 7.94
N ASN A 102 11.99 11.59 9.22
CA ASN A 102 12.94 12.44 9.91
C ASN A 102 14.22 11.65 10.24
N PRO A 103 15.42 12.17 9.92
CA PRO A 103 16.69 11.54 10.27
C PRO A 103 16.90 11.29 11.78
N GLU A 104 16.24 12.09 12.64
CA GLU A 104 16.27 11.93 14.10
C GLU A 104 15.57 10.63 14.56
N MET A 105 14.75 9.99 13.71
CA MET A 105 14.21 8.67 13.99
C MET A 105 15.30 7.60 13.84
N THR A 106 15.85 7.17 14.97
CA THR A 106 16.88 6.13 15.01
C THR A 106 16.33 4.78 14.56
N ASP A 107 15.17 4.39 15.08
CA ASP A 107 14.50 3.16 14.74
C ASP A 107 13.33 3.44 13.82
N VAL A 108 13.17 2.63 12.78
CA VAL A 108 12.08 2.74 11.83
C VAL A 108 11.38 1.40 11.73
N GLU A 109 10.15 1.36 12.22
CA GLU A 109 9.21 0.27 12.07
C GLU A 109 7.85 0.90 11.84
N ILE A 110 7.30 0.75 10.63
CA ILE A 110 6.04 1.35 10.20
C ILE A 110 5.10 0.23 9.79
N SER A 111 3.95 0.13 10.43
CA SER A 111 2.89 -0.79 10.05
C SER A 111 1.65 -0.06 9.60
N THR A 112 1.06 -0.51 8.49
CA THR A 112 -0.20 0.01 7.97
C THR A 112 -1.01 -1.12 7.32
N ARG A 113 -2.17 -0.79 6.76
CA ARG A 113 -3.02 -1.72 6.01
C ARG A 113 -3.28 -1.15 4.62
N VAL A 114 -3.20 -2.02 3.63
CA VAL A 114 -3.43 -1.67 2.23
C VAL A 114 -4.46 -2.56 1.56
N ARG A 115 -5.08 -2.02 0.52
CA ARG A 115 -5.92 -2.73 -0.44
C ARG A 115 -5.02 -3.35 -1.50
N VAL A 116 -5.25 -4.61 -1.84
CA VAL A 116 -4.52 -5.32 -2.90
C VAL A 116 -5.52 -5.90 -3.90
N ASP A 117 -5.43 -5.48 -5.15
CA ASP A 117 -6.46 -5.80 -6.16
C ASP A 117 -6.19 -7.13 -6.88
N GLN A 118 -4.93 -7.51 -7.05
CA GLN A 118 -4.52 -8.71 -7.77
C GLN A 118 -3.30 -9.35 -7.10
N TYR A 119 -3.04 -10.62 -7.44
CA TYR A 119 -1.80 -11.27 -7.05
C TYR A 119 -0.62 -10.46 -7.61
N THR A 120 0.28 -10.06 -6.73
CA THR A 120 1.23 -9.01 -7.06
C THR A 120 2.48 -9.10 -6.19
N ASP A 121 3.59 -8.62 -6.71
CA ASP A 121 4.71 -8.20 -5.89
C ASP A 121 4.36 -6.87 -5.21
N MET A 122 4.64 -6.81 -3.92
CA MET A 122 4.70 -5.57 -3.16
C MET A 122 6.18 -5.23 -2.98
N ARG A 123 6.54 -4.00 -3.28
CA ARG A 123 7.92 -3.51 -3.27
C ARG A 123 8.03 -2.35 -2.31
N VAL A 124 9.11 -2.38 -1.54
CA VAL A 124 9.53 -1.26 -0.71
C VAL A 124 10.89 -0.82 -1.20
N ILE A 125 10.99 0.45 -1.59
CA ILE A 125 12.22 1.07 -2.04
C ILE A 125 12.62 2.13 -1.01
N ALA A 126 13.75 1.91 -0.34
CA ALA A 126 14.37 2.89 0.53
C ALA A 126 15.27 3.82 -0.28
N GLU A 127 15.01 5.12 -0.21
CA GLU A 127 15.88 6.18 -0.73
C GLU A 127 16.73 6.75 0.40
N MET A 128 18.03 6.51 0.33
CA MET A 128 19.01 6.98 1.31
C MET A 128 19.33 8.47 1.12
N ASN A 129 19.96 9.09 2.11
CA ASN A 129 20.38 10.49 2.07
C ASN A 129 21.46 10.81 1.00
N ASP A 130 22.18 9.81 0.51
CA ASP A 130 23.07 9.92 -0.66
C ASP A 130 22.35 9.69 -2.00
N ASN A 131 21.02 9.57 -1.95
CA ASN A 131 20.09 9.22 -3.03
C ASN A 131 20.18 7.76 -3.52
N SER A 132 21.02 6.89 -2.95
CA SER A 132 21.02 5.47 -3.35
C SER A 132 19.68 4.79 -3.06
N LEU A 133 19.25 3.89 -3.96
CA LEU A 133 17.97 3.18 -3.87
C LEU A 133 18.20 1.71 -3.54
N HIS A 134 17.45 1.20 -2.56
CA HIS A 134 17.55 -0.17 -2.07
C HIS A 134 16.15 -0.77 -1.97
N MET A 135 15.94 -1.94 -2.58
CA MET A 135 14.61 -2.55 -2.68
C MET A 135 14.55 -3.89 -1.97
N VAL A 136 13.42 -4.14 -1.33
CA VAL A 136 12.94 -5.48 -1.00
C VAL A 136 11.56 -5.69 -1.60
N SER A 137 11.27 -6.94 -1.99
CA SER A 137 9.96 -7.30 -2.56
C SER A 137 9.38 -8.52 -1.90
N ARG A 138 8.05 -8.60 -1.88
CA ARG A 138 7.31 -9.77 -1.40
C ARG A 138 6.07 -10.00 -2.24
N PHE A 139 5.95 -11.22 -2.77
CA PHE A 139 4.75 -11.63 -3.49
C PHE A 139 3.59 -11.92 -2.53
N VAL A 140 2.42 -11.33 -2.79
CA VAL A 140 1.20 -11.45 -1.98
C VAL A 140 0.05 -11.97 -2.83
N LYS A 141 -0.61 -13.03 -2.34
CA LYS A 141 -1.84 -13.57 -2.95
C LYS A 141 -3.07 -12.91 -2.34
N ALA A 142 -3.58 -11.86 -2.98
CA ALA A 142 -4.83 -11.18 -2.64
C ALA A 142 -5.59 -10.77 -3.92
N SER A 143 -6.90 -10.57 -3.87
CA SER A 143 -7.66 -10.16 -5.05
C SER A 143 -8.92 -9.36 -4.68
N GLY A 144 -9.23 -8.34 -5.47
CA GLY A 144 -10.45 -7.53 -5.38
C GLY A 144 -10.48 -6.51 -4.23
N GLY A 145 -9.36 -6.28 -3.53
CA GLY A 145 -9.33 -5.38 -2.37
C GLY A 145 -9.66 -3.92 -2.69
N CYS A 146 -9.31 -3.45 -3.88
CA CYS A 146 -9.56 -2.08 -4.30
C CYS A 146 -11.03 -1.83 -4.68
N SER A 147 -11.74 -2.85 -5.17
CA SER A 147 -13.17 -2.79 -5.50
C SER A 147 -14.09 -3.35 -4.40
N ALA A 148 -13.51 -3.90 -3.33
CA ALA A 148 -14.23 -4.42 -2.18
C ALA A 148 -15.21 -3.36 -1.64
N PRO A 149 -16.49 -3.71 -1.44
CA PRO A 149 -17.50 -2.77 -0.96
C PRO A 149 -17.06 -2.07 0.33
N ALA A 150 -17.41 -0.79 0.43
CA ALA A 150 -17.34 -0.06 1.69
C ALA A 150 -18.11 -0.79 2.79
N GLY A 151 -17.68 -0.63 4.06
CA GLY A 151 -18.37 -1.18 5.22
C GLY A 151 -19.89 -0.97 5.22
N LYS A 152 -20.61 -1.84 5.95
CA LYS A 152 -22.08 -1.99 5.91
C LYS A 152 -22.89 -0.73 6.26
N ASP A 153 -22.26 0.33 6.77
CA ASP A 153 -22.94 1.57 7.18
C ASP A 153 -22.16 2.82 6.76
N ALA A 154 -22.40 3.26 5.52
CA ALA A 154 -21.83 4.49 4.98
C ALA A 154 -22.26 5.75 5.75
N ALA A 155 -23.45 5.75 6.38
CA ALA A 155 -23.92 6.89 7.16
C ALA A 155 -23.15 7.01 8.49
N ALA A 156 -22.91 5.90 9.18
CA ALA A 156 -22.05 5.88 10.37
C ALA A 156 -20.58 6.17 10.04
N ALA A 157 -20.08 5.75 8.87
CA ALA A 157 -18.74 6.11 8.40
C ALA A 157 -18.64 7.64 8.18
N GLN A 158 -19.65 8.24 7.55
CA GLN A 158 -19.69 9.69 7.35
C GLN A 158 -19.79 10.48 8.66
N ALA A 159 -20.57 9.99 9.63
CA ALA A 159 -20.73 10.65 10.94
C ALA A 159 -19.42 10.68 11.76
N ARG A 160 -18.51 9.74 11.52
CA ARG A 160 -17.21 9.67 12.19
C ARG A 160 -16.06 10.25 11.36
N LEU A 161 -16.34 10.76 10.16
CA LEU A 161 -15.33 11.28 9.25
C LEU A 161 -14.39 12.25 9.97
N GLY A 162 -13.09 11.96 9.92
CA GLY A 162 -12.06 12.82 10.51
C GLY A 162 -11.84 12.63 12.00
N GLN A 163 -12.63 11.80 12.69
CA GLN A 163 -12.32 11.43 14.07
C GLN A 163 -11.01 10.65 14.11
N MET A 164 -10.13 11.05 15.02
CA MET A 164 -8.78 10.51 15.11
C MET A 164 -8.50 9.97 16.51
N GLN A 165 -7.64 8.96 16.58
CA GLN A 165 -7.15 8.40 17.84
C GLN A 165 -5.64 8.22 17.79
N ILE A 166 -4.94 8.68 18.83
CA ILE A 166 -3.53 8.40 19.06
C ILE A 166 -3.42 7.41 20.22
N ARG A 167 -2.98 6.19 19.91
CA ARG A 167 -2.82 5.10 20.88
C ARG A 167 -1.34 4.83 21.12
N MET A 168 -0.94 4.88 22.38
CA MET A 168 0.40 4.51 22.86
C MET A 168 0.34 4.24 24.36
N ARG A 169 1.28 3.44 24.85
CA ARG A 169 1.56 3.32 26.29
C ARG A 169 2.21 4.61 26.79
N GLN A 170 2.23 4.82 28.12
CA GLN A 170 3.00 5.92 28.70
C GLN A 170 4.47 5.73 28.33
N PRO A 171 5.11 6.67 27.62
CA PRO A 171 6.50 6.53 27.24
C PRO A 171 7.45 6.79 28.41
N GLN A 172 8.62 6.19 28.33
CA GLN A 172 9.77 6.56 29.16
C GLN A 172 10.75 7.32 28.28
N LEU A 173 11.36 8.38 28.81
CA LEU A 173 12.33 9.17 28.04
C LEU A 173 13.53 8.32 27.65
N ASN A 174 13.99 8.49 26.42
CA ASN A 174 15.11 7.77 25.79
C ASN A 174 14.86 6.28 25.56
N GLU A 175 13.63 5.79 25.76
CA GLU A 175 13.24 4.43 25.36
C GLU A 175 12.31 4.46 24.13
N PRO A 176 12.48 3.54 23.17
CA PRO A 176 11.56 3.42 22.05
C PRO A 176 10.14 3.12 22.50
N VAL A 177 9.16 3.86 21.97
CA VAL A 177 7.73 3.63 22.21
C VAL A 177 7.00 3.41 20.89
N HIS A 178 6.10 2.42 20.88
CA HIS A 178 5.17 2.25 19.76
C HIS A 178 3.95 3.17 19.94
N ALA A 179 3.69 3.97 18.91
CA ALA A 179 2.48 4.77 18.79
C ALA A 179 1.68 4.35 17.55
N GLN A 180 0.39 4.64 17.57
CA GLN A 180 -0.52 4.35 16.49
C GLN A 180 -1.48 5.51 16.30
N VAL A 181 -1.48 6.08 15.10
CA VAL A 181 -2.48 7.05 14.64
C VAL A 181 -3.54 6.30 13.86
N ILE A 182 -4.81 6.50 14.21
CA ILE A 182 -5.96 5.94 13.53
C ILE A 182 -6.84 7.11 13.08
N VAL A 183 -7.25 7.12 11.82
CA VAL A 183 -8.13 8.11 11.23
C VAL A 183 -9.40 7.41 10.81
N SER A 184 -10.56 7.85 11.28
CA SER A 184 -11.83 7.36 10.75
C SER A 184 -12.10 8.03 9.41
N HIS A 185 -11.99 7.23 8.35
CA HIS A 185 -12.10 7.72 6.98
C HIS A 185 -12.50 6.57 6.04
N PRO A 186 -13.47 6.76 5.13
CA PRO A 186 -13.95 5.69 4.26
C PRO A 186 -12.88 5.11 3.32
N ASN A 187 -11.91 5.94 2.90
CA ASN A 187 -10.86 5.57 1.95
C ASN A 187 -11.42 4.80 0.74
N TYR A 188 -12.37 5.43 0.06
CA TYR A 188 -12.91 4.96 -1.20
C TYR A 188 -11.87 5.14 -2.29
N SER A 189 -11.62 4.07 -3.04
CA SER A 189 -10.57 4.02 -4.06
C SER A 189 -11.04 4.59 -5.39
N GLY A 190 -12.35 4.81 -5.57
CA GLY A 190 -12.96 5.12 -6.85
C GLY A 190 -13.49 3.89 -7.60
N LEU A 191 -13.17 2.68 -7.12
CA LEU A 191 -13.44 1.43 -7.85
C LEU A 191 -14.56 0.61 -7.24
N GLN A 192 -15.03 0.98 -6.04
CA GLN A 192 -16.18 0.36 -5.42
C GLN A 192 -17.45 0.68 -6.22
N PHE A 193 -18.29 -0.33 -6.47
CA PHE A 193 -19.56 -0.17 -7.17
C PHE A 193 -20.74 -0.19 -6.20
N ASP A 194 -21.50 0.91 -6.16
CA ASP A 194 -22.76 0.99 -5.43
C ASP A 194 -23.84 0.23 -6.21
N GLN A 195 -24.22 -0.94 -5.70
CA GLN A 195 -25.21 -1.80 -6.33
C GLN A 195 -26.63 -1.21 -6.34
N LYS A 196 -26.95 -0.34 -5.36
CA LYS A 196 -28.28 0.30 -5.24
C LYS A 196 -28.42 1.43 -6.24
N ASN A 197 -27.44 2.32 -6.29
CA ASN A 197 -27.45 3.48 -7.18
C ASN A 197 -26.88 3.17 -8.58
N ARG A 198 -26.34 1.95 -8.78
CA ARG A 198 -25.77 1.45 -10.05
C ARG A 198 -24.66 2.33 -10.60
N ARG A 199 -23.79 2.85 -9.71
CA ARG A 199 -22.71 3.77 -10.04
C ARG A 199 -21.46 3.43 -9.23
N TYR A 200 -20.29 3.79 -9.75
CA TYR A 200 -19.06 3.77 -8.98
C TYR A 200 -19.07 4.86 -7.90
N ILE A 201 -18.51 4.55 -6.74
CA ILE A 201 -18.30 5.51 -5.66
C ILE A 201 -17.05 6.31 -6.01
N ASN A 202 -17.17 7.63 -6.05
CA ASN A 202 -16.03 8.50 -6.32
C ASN A 202 -14.92 8.31 -5.28
N ALA A 203 -13.67 8.42 -5.72
CA ALA A 203 -12.51 8.36 -4.84
C ALA A 203 -12.62 9.43 -3.74
N HIS A 204 -12.38 9.02 -2.51
CA HIS A 204 -12.33 9.89 -1.33
C HIS A 204 -11.46 9.18 -0.31
N TYR A 205 -10.20 9.57 -0.22
CA TYR A 205 -9.19 8.90 0.59
C TYR A 205 -8.29 9.92 1.28
N VAL A 206 -7.71 9.52 2.42
CA VAL A 206 -6.63 10.27 3.06
C VAL A 206 -5.42 10.25 2.12
N ASP A 207 -4.98 11.43 1.69
CA ASP A 207 -3.87 11.58 0.74
C ASP A 207 -2.60 12.10 1.41
N HIS A 208 -2.71 12.68 2.61
CA HIS A 208 -1.55 13.15 3.37
C HIS A 208 -1.73 12.96 4.88
N ILE A 209 -0.69 12.48 5.56
CA ILE A 209 -0.61 12.39 7.02
C ILE A 209 0.76 12.94 7.47
N ASP A 210 0.77 13.90 8.39
CA ASP A 210 1.99 14.39 9.04
C ASP A 210 1.92 14.11 10.54
N ILE A 211 2.82 13.27 11.03
CA ILE A 211 2.95 12.90 12.44
C ILE A 211 4.13 13.66 13.00
N GLN A 212 3.88 14.51 13.99
CA GLN A 212 4.84 15.43 14.57
C GLN A 212 5.04 15.18 16.06
N PHE A 213 6.24 15.42 16.56
CA PHE A 213 6.54 15.48 17.98
C PHE A 213 7.16 16.84 18.31
N ASN A 214 6.56 17.57 19.25
CA ASN A 214 6.98 18.95 19.61
C ASN A 214 7.11 19.89 18.40
N GLY A 215 6.19 19.75 17.43
CA GLY A 215 6.15 20.56 16.21
C GLY A 215 7.18 20.19 15.14
N LYS A 216 8.07 19.21 15.40
CA LYS A 216 8.94 18.62 14.38
C LYS A 216 8.26 17.41 13.77
N SER A 217 8.21 17.33 12.43
CA SER A 217 7.70 16.13 11.76
C SER A 217 8.60 14.93 12.05
N LEU A 218 7.99 13.80 12.38
CA LEU A 218 8.63 12.49 12.50
C LEU A 218 8.48 11.72 11.19
N ILE A 219 7.23 11.60 10.72
CA ILE A 219 6.87 10.87 9.51
C ILE A 219 5.82 11.69 8.76
N GLN A 220 6.08 11.97 7.49
CA GLN A 220 5.05 12.44 6.55
C GLN A 220 4.71 11.31 5.59
N ILE A 221 3.45 11.19 5.22
CA ILE A 221 2.96 10.11 4.38
C ILE A 221 2.12 10.72 3.27
N ASP A 222 2.59 10.59 2.04
CA ASP A 222 1.77 10.82 0.86
C ASP A 222 1.16 9.49 0.45
N ALA A 223 -0.16 9.42 0.44
CA ALA A 223 -0.91 8.17 0.26
C ALA A 223 -1.77 8.20 -1.00
N GLY A 224 -1.80 7.08 -1.71
CA GLY A 224 -2.73 6.84 -2.81
C GLY A 224 -3.99 6.10 -2.37
N ILE A 225 -4.78 5.68 -3.35
CA ILE A 225 -6.04 4.94 -3.15
C ILE A 225 -5.85 3.54 -2.53
N SER A 226 -4.61 3.06 -2.45
CA SER A 226 -4.26 1.74 -1.93
C SER A 226 -4.27 1.67 -0.41
N ILE A 227 -4.33 2.78 0.34
CA ILE A 227 -4.49 2.72 1.80
C ILE A 227 -5.91 2.29 2.17
N SER A 228 -6.03 1.32 3.08
CA SER A 228 -7.31 0.75 3.51
C SER A 228 -8.25 1.74 4.21
N GLU A 229 -9.53 1.33 4.31
CA GLU A 229 -10.52 1.99 5.17
C GLU A 229 -10.02 2.12 6.62
N ASP A 230 -10.42 3.22 7.26
CA ASP A 230 -9.92 3.68 8.55
C ASP A 230 -8.37 3.64 8.62
N PRO A 231 -7.67 4.51 7.85
CA PRO A 231 -6.21 4.55 7.79
C PRO A 231 -5.58 4.49 9.18
N SER A 232 -4.61 3.58 9.33
CA SER A 232 -3.94 3.34 10.60
C SER A 232 -2.46 3.19 10.37
N VAL A 233 -1.68 4.04 11.00
CA VAL A 233 -0.22 4.02 10.94
C VAL A 233 0.31 3.76 12.34
N ARG A 234 0.93 2.60 12.52
CA ARG A 234 1.70 2.29 13.72
C ARG A 234 3.17 2.55 13.42
N PHE A 235 3.85 3.20 14.35
CA PHE A 235 5.26 3.51 14.21
C PHE A 235 5.97 3.44 15.56
N VAL A 236 7.29 3.40 15.54
CA VAL A 236 8.15 3.53 16.72
C VAL A 236 8.86 4.88 16.68
N PHE A 237 9.03 5.52 17.83
CA PHE A 237 9.90 6.68 17.98
C PHE A 237 10.43 6.74 19.42
N THR A 238 11.48 7.54 19.65
CA THR A 238 12.15 7.63 20.96
C THR A 238 12.08 9.07 21.47
N PRO A 239 11.16 9.42 22.39
CA PRO A 239 11.06 10.77 22.94
C PRO A 239 12.25 11.05 23.86
N ARG A 240 12.93 12.18 23.67
CA ARG A 240 14.06 12.62 24.51
C ARG A 240 13.64 13.61 25.60
N GLU A 241 12.44 14.15 25.48
CA GLU A 241 11.81 15.10 26.40
C GLU A 241 10.31 14.83 26.45
N GLU A 242 9.64 15.35 27.48
CA GLU A 242 8.18 15.40 27.50
C GLU A 242 7.66 16.28 26.37
N GLY A 243 6.45 16.01 25.91
CA GLY A 243 5.99 16.70 24.72
C GLY A 243 4.62 16.31 24.23
N THR A 244 4.31 16.75 23.03
CA THR A 244 3.04 16.45 22.38
C THR A 244 3.27 15.78 21.05
N LEU A 245 2.68 14.59 20.92
CA LEU A 245 2.56 13.90 19.65
C LEU A 245 1.29 14.40 18.96
N LYS A 246 1.44 14.97 17.76
CA LYS A 246 0.36 15.53 16.96
C LYS A 246 0.29 14.82 15.61
N ALA A 247 -0.90 14.55 15.14
CA ALA A 247 -1.14 14.08 13.79
C ALA A 247 -2.02 15.09 13.05
N PHE A 248 -1.57 15.51 11.88
CA PHE A 248 -2.32 16.30 10.92
C PHE A 248 -2.63 15.41 9.71
N VAL A 249 -3.85 15.51 9.19
CA VAL A 249 -4.32 14.67 8.08
C VAL A 249 -5.04 15.55 7.07
N ARG A 250 -4.79 15.30 5.78
CA ARG A 250 -5.57 15.85 4.67
C ARG A 250 -6.14 14.69 3.85
N ASP A 251 -7.36 14.89 3.33
CA ASP A 251 -7.97 13.98 2.36
C ASP A 251 -7.98 14.56 0.95
N SER A 252 -8.30 13.71 -0.03
CA SER A 252 -8.37 14.02 -1.45
C SER A 252 -9.48 15.02 -1.84
N LYS A 253 -10.22 15.55 -0.86
CA LYS A 253 -11.21 16.63 -1.01
C LYS A 253 -10.79 17.89 -0.23
N ASP A 254 -9.51 17.97 0.13
CA ASP A 254 -8.89 19.05 0.89
C ASP A 254 -9.48 19.28 2.29
N MET A 255 -10.20 18.29 2.84
CA MET A 255 -10.60 18.35 4.24
C MET A 255 -9.40 18.04 5.12
N THR A 256 -9.27 18.79 6.21
CA THR A 256 -8.15 18.64 7.16
C THR A 256 -8.64 18.21 8.53
N PHE A 257 -7.92 17.29 9.15
CA PHE A 257 -8.19 16.77 10.49
C PHE A 257 -6.92 16.81 11.32
N ASN A 258 -7.08 16.93 12.64
CA ASN A 258 -5.94 16.88 13.54
C ASN A 258 -6.30 16.25 14.88
N SER A 259 -5.31 15.67 15.52
CA SER A 259 -5.40 15.13 16.88
C SER A 259 -4.05 15.25 17.54
N GLU A 260 -4.05 15.39 18.86
CA GLU A 260 -2.84 15.49 19.65
C GLU A 260 -2.96 14.72 20.96
N LYS A 261 -1.81 14.28 21.48
CA LYS A 261 -1.71 13.60 22.75
C LYS A 261 -0.40 13.99 23.41
N THR A 262 -0.50 14.58 24.59
CA THR A 262 0.64 14.87 25.46
C THR A 262 1.20 13.58 26.06
N ILE A 263 2.52 13.50 26.13
CA ILE A 263 3.28 12.38 26.69
C ILE A 263 4.18 12.81 27.83
#